data_AF-A0A4Q9LBT0-F1
#
_entry.id   AF-A0A4Q9LBT0-F1
#
_cell.length_a   1.000
_cell.length_b   1.000
_cell.length_c   1.000
_cell.angle_alpha   90.00
_cell.angle_beta   90.00
_cell.angle_gamma   90.00
#
_symmetry.space_group_name_H-M   'P 1'
#
loop_
_entity.id
_entity.type
_entity.pdbx_description
1 polymer ?
#
loop_
_entity_poly.entity_id
_entity_poly.type
_entity_poly.pdbx_seq_one_letter_code
_entity_poly.pdbx_strand_id
1 'polypeptide(L)'
;MTILEFNDKINTILCKGQGLKSILFDLESSKIISNMVPYSVFLENNFFLFEYIGSDDRSVVRGVCCVVVIRNVSVNLLFKEIKKPLYDEYIIIFTNKIGERVLEELADNDRFGVVKEVYEIYMDVFYQDVGMYTVMPVKYGGDCIERCVDGIYSFLVHLNVKPSIRVIEGRETVKIIGETLKRRFGGEEYKNGGELVIVDRGCDMITPLLYNWRYQGMIYEHLEYKDGLVQFKDKFISVFDDSFFIKNRFLDINSVGENIKRQVKEVEKNKKIKNNEDVCNLEEKSKIVEIAENHLLIYNYLAKECLENKELSELELNIIKNNKITIKEISNICNNKCVNFRKRIKILLIYLIKNDFDFLRNSYQDNLFSSKVVQMFPEFIQIIKRFGEKYIYGDCSDKNGIIKTKKYLPVFLNEYDVKLDNVPGFYTFLESVIKKNLKEKYFPYILKSTKEYKYTIIYFNGGLTYEEYRIFNEFCNKNTKLGNKMFILCDKIIGYNDIFINII
;
A
#
# COMPACT_ATOMS: atom_id res chain seq x y z
N MET A 1 -10.86 1.95 15.47
CA MET A 1 -10.30 3.32 15.44
C MET A 1 -10.96 4.02 14.24
N THR A 2 -11.82 5.03 14.42
CA THR A 2 -12.55 5.65 13.29
C THR A 2 -11.56 6.42 12.41
N ILE A 3 -11.54 6.10 11.11
CA ILE A 3 -10.68 6.73 10.11
C ILE A 3 -11.12 8.19 9.97
N LEU A 4 -10.43 9.07 10.70
CA LEU A 4 -10.81 10.48 10.86
C LEU A 4 -10.95 11.20 9.52
N GLU A 5 -10.20 10.79 8.50
CA GLU A 5 -10.17 11.46 7.21
C GLU A 5 -11.48 11.31 6.43
N PHE A 6 -12.04 10.09 6.34
CA PHE A 6 -13.23 9.82 5.50
C PHE A 6 -14.56 9.80 6.25
N ASN A 7 -14.57 10.03 7.57
CA ASN A 7 -15.78 9.93 8.41
C ASN A 7 -16.98 10.70 7.85
N ASP A 8 -16.80 11.94 7.39
CA ASP A 8 -17.93 12.74 6.86
C ASP A 8 -18.56 12.11 5.60
N LYS A 9 -17.73 11.49 4.76
CA LYS A 9 -18.16 10.82 3.53
C LYS A 9 -18.78 9.45 3.82
N ILE A 10 -18.22 8.73 4.78
CA ILE A 10 -18.79 7.48 5.30
C ILE A 10 -20.17 7.77 5.90
N ASN A 11 -20.30 8.81 6.73
CA ASN A 11 -21.59 9.24 7.27
C ASN A 11 -22.56 9.63 6.15
N THR A 12 -22.07 10.25 5.08
CA THR A 12 -22.90 10.52 3.90
C THR A 12 -23.41 9.21 3.28
N ILE A 13 -22.59 8.16 3.15
CA ILE A 13 -23.06 6.86 2.64
C ILE A 13 -24.09 6.24 3.59
N LEU A 14 -23.81 6.24 4.90
CA LEU A 14 -24.61 5.55 5.90
C LEU A 14 -25.98 6.22 6.15
N CYS A 15 -26.02 7.55 6.18
CA CYS A 15 -27.22 8.31 6.54
C CYS A 15 -28.17 8.57 5.35
N LYS A 16 -27.78 8.24 4.12
CA LYS A 16 -28.63 8.46 2.93
C LYS A 16 -29.69 7.38 2.81
N GLY A 17 -30.84 7.78 2.25
CA GLY A 17 -32.04 6.95 2.13
C GLY A 17 -32.84 6.88 3.43
N GLN A 18 -34.14 6.59 3.29
CA GLN A 18 -35.05 6.41 4.42
C GLN A 18 -35.52 4.95 4.49
N GLY A 19 -35.89 4.50 5.71
CA GLY A 19 -36.39 3.15 5.92
C GLY A 19 -35.33 2.06 5.77
N LEU A 20 -35.76 0.90 5.27
CA LEU A 20 -34.89 -0.26 5.01
C LEU A 20 -34.07 -0.02 3.74
N LYS A 21 -32.77 -0.32 3.82
CA LYS A 21 -31.81 -0.02 2.75
C LYS A 21 -31.10 -1.27 2.23
N SER A 22 -30.94 -1.31 0.91
CA SER A 22 -30.00 -2.21 0.23
C SER A 22 -28.78 -1.41 -0.22
N ILE A 23 -27.61 -2.05 -0.28
CA ILE A 23 -26.41 -1.44 -0.85
C ILE A 23 -25.86 -2.28 -2.00
N LEU A 24 -25.63 -1.61 -3.13
CA LEU A 24 -25.00 -2.19 -4.30
C LEU A 24 -23.58 -1.66 -4.45
N PHE A 25 -22.64 -2.58 -4.61
CA PHE A 25 -21.25 -2.25 -4.90
C PHE A 25 -20.80 -2.80 -6.25
N ASP A 26 -19.75 -2.20 -6.80
CA ASP A 26 -18.91 -2.89 -7.76
C ASP A 26 -17.75 -3.61 -7.05
N LEU A 27 -16.92 -4.33 -7.83
CA LEU A 27 -15.84 -5.15 -7.29
C LEU A 27 -14.74 -4.35 -6.59
N GLU A 28 -14.58 -3.07 -6.91
CA GLU A 28 -13.56 -2.21 -6.29
C GLU A 28 -14.13 -1.38 -5.15
N SER A 29 -15.31 -0.78 -5.33
CA SER A 29 -15.96 0.06 -4.32
C SER A 29 -16.27 -0.72 -3.05
N SER A 30 -16.69 -2.00 -3.18
CA SER A 30 -16.84 -2.91 -2.04
C SER A 30 -15.57 -3.01 -1.19
N LYS A 31 -14.39 -3.10 -1.83
CA LYS A 31 -13.09 -3.18 -1.15
C LYS A 31 -12.62 -1.85 -0.56
N ILE A 32 -12.92 -0.74 -1.24
CA ILE A 32 -12.62 0.60 -0.72
C ILE A 32 -13.36 0.80 0.61
N ILE A 33 -14.62 0.37 0.67
CA ILE A 33 -15.47 0.51 1.85
C ILE A 33 -15.17 -0.53 2.93
N SER A 34 -14.89 -1.79 2.56
CA SER A 34 -14.69 -2.88 3.52
C SER A 34 -13.56 -2.63 4.51
N ASN A 35 -12.50 -1.93 4.06
CA ASN A 35 -11.35 -1.60 4.91
C ASN A 35 -11.62 -0.41 5.86
N MET A 36 -12.76 0.28 5.69
CA MET A 36 -13.07 1.50 6.44
C MET A 36 -14.28 1.34 7.37
N VAL A 37 -15.28 0.56 6.95
CA VAL A 37 -16.56 0.46 7.65
C VAL A 37 -16.89 -1.00 7.90
N PRO A 38 -16.99 -1.44 9.17
CA PRO A 38 -17.37 -2.80 9.48
C PRO A 38 -18.85 -3.04 9.15
N TYR A 39 -19.18 -4.30 8.84
CA TYR A 39 -20.53 -4.72 8.51
C TYR A 39 -21.58 -4.35 9.57
N SER A 40 -21.22 -4.43 10.86
CA SER A 40 -22.11 -4.07 11.98
C SER A 40 -22.59 -2.63 11.91
N VAL A 41 -21.73 -1.69 11.47
CA VAL A 41 -22.09 -0.27 11.36
C VAL A 41 -23.10 -0.05 10.22
N PHE A 42 -23.03 -0.83 9.14
CA PHE A 42 -24.06 -0.78 8.11
C PHE A 42 -25.42 -1.29 8.62
N LEU A 43 -25.44 -2.39 9.39
CA LEU A 43 -26.66 -2.92 9.99
C LEU A 43 -27.33 -1.90 10.94
N GLU A 44 -26.53 -1.24 11.79
CA GLU A 44 -27.00 -0.17 12.69
C GLU A 44 -27.64 1.00 11.93
N ASN A 45 -27.25 1.20 10.67
CA ASN A 45 -27.79 2.21 9.78
C ASN A 45 -28.87 1.66 8.82
N ASN A 46 -29.57 0.57 9.17
CA ASN A 46 -30.68 -0.04 8.43
C ASN A 46 -30.33 -0.62 7.05
N PHE A 47 -29.06 -0.90 6.77
CA PHE A 47 -28.68 -1.69 5.60
C PHE A 47 -28.80 -3.17 5.92
N PHE A 48 -29.59 -3.92 5.16
CA PHE A 48 -29.82 -5.35 5.42
C PHE A 48 -29.40 -6.25 4.25
N LEU A 49 -29.35 -5.72 3.04
CA LEU A 49 -28.98 -6.44 1.82
C LEU A 49 -27.74 -5.81 1.19
N PHE A 50 -26.77 -6.65 0.86
CA PHE A 50 -25.47 -6.27 0.30
C PHE A 50 -25.22 -7.13 -0.92
N GLU A 51 -25.20 -6.52 -2.09
CA GLU A 51 -25.05 -7.24 -3.35
C GLU A 51 -24.06 -6.55 -4.29
N TYR A 52 -23.61 -7.30 -5.29
CA TYR A 52 -22.84 -6.76 -6.39
C TYR A 52 -23.77 -6.35 -7.52
N ILE A 53 -23.58 -5.15 -8.06
CA ILE A 53 -24.37 -4.65 -9.19
C ILE A 53 -24.21 -5.51 -10.46
N GLY A 54 -23.10 -6.24 -10.56
CA GLY A 54 -22.84 -7.17 -11.66
C GLY A 54 -23.45 -8.57 -11.51
N SER A 55 -24.13 -8.87 -10.39
CA SER A 55 -24.75 -10.17 -10.17
C SER A 55 -26.09 -10.28 -10.90
N ASP A 56 -26.26 -11.33 -11.69
CA ASP A 56 -27.49 -11.58 -12.48
C ASP A 56 -28.60 -12.30 -11.67
N ASP A 57 -28.25 -12.94 -10.55
CA ASP A 57 -29.18 -13.73 -9.72
C ASP A 57 -29.99 -12.91 -8.71
N ARG A 58 -30.01 -11.57 -8.87
CA ARG A 58 -30.68 -10.65 -7.94
C ARG A 58 -32.19 -10.66 -8.17
N SER A 59 -32.95 -10.51 -7.09
CA SER A 59 -34.41 -10.54 -7.09
C SER A 59 -35.00 -9.17 -6.81
N VAL A 60 -36.25 -8.93 -7.25
CA VAL A 60 -36.95 -7.66 -7.00
C VAL A 60 -37.29 -7.54 -5.52
N VAL A 61 -36.91 -6.42 -4.91
CA VAL A 61 -37.18 -6.11 -3.50
C VAL A 61 -37.94 -4.80 -3.42
N ARG A 62 -39.21 -4.88 -2.99
CA ARG A 62 -40.10 -3.72 -2.85
C ARG A 62 -39.99 -3.08 -1.46
N GLY A 63 -40.29 -1.79 -1.37
CA GLY A 63 -40.29 -0.98 -0.15
C GLY A 63 -38.90 -0.63 0.37
N VAL A 64 -37.88 -0.71 -0.49
CA VAL A 64 -36.46 -0.60 -0.10
C VAL A 64 -35.76 0.46 -0.93
N CYS A 65 -35.01 1.33 -0.26
CA CYS A 65 -34.12 2.30 -0.89
C CYS A 65 -32.76 1.65 -1.16
N CYS A 66 -32.31 1.69 -2.40
CA CYS A 66 -31.04 1.14 -2.84
C CYS A 66 -29.97 2.22 -2.93
N VAL A 67 -28.93 2.13 -2.10
CA VAL A 67 -27.74 2.98 -2.19
C VAL A 67 -26.73 2.28 -3.09
N VAL A 68 -26.36 2.90 -4.21
CA VAL A 68 -25.40 2.35 -5.17
C VAL A 68 -24.09 3.08 -5.01
N VAL A 69 -23.04 2.39 -4.56
CA VAL A 69 -21.69 2.97 -4.44
C VAL A 69 -20.80 2.33 -5.50
N ILE A 70 -20.40 3.10 -6.51
CA ILE A 70 -19.68 2.58 -7.67
C ILE A 70 -18.58 3.52 -8.15
N ARG A 71 -17.58 2.95 -8.83
CA ARG A 71 -16.59 3.70 -9.59
C ARG A 71 -17.16 4.10 -10.96
N ASN A 72 -16.60 5.16 -11.51
CA ASN A 72 -17.05 5.74 -12.78
C ASN A 72 -16.85 4.79 -13.98
N VAL A 73 -15.95 3.81 -13.86
CA VAL A 73 -15.73 2.78 -14.89
C VAL A 73 -16.92 1.79 -14.96
N SER A 74 -17.65 1.61 -13.86
CA SER A 74 -18.75 0.63 -13.73
C SER A 74 -20.12 1.20 -14.13
N VAL A 75 -20.18 2.42 -14.68
CA VAL A 75 -21.42 3.13 -15.04
C VAL A 75 -22.32 2.32 -15.97
N ASN A 76 -21.76 1.51 -16.87
CA ASN A 76 -22.56 0.66 -17.77
C ASN A 76 -23.42 -0.37 -17.01
N LEU A 77 -22.97 -0.84 -15.84
CA LEU A 77 -23.75 -1.75 -14.99
C LEU A 77 -24.91 -1.01 -14.34
N LEU A 78 -24.68 0.24 -13.92
CA LEU A 78 -25.73 1.12 -13.41
C LEU A 78 -26.81 1.38 -14.46
N PHE A 79 -26.44 1.67 -15.71
CA PHE A 79 -27.45 1.86 -16.76
C PHE A 79 -28.31 0.63 -17.01
N LYS A 80 -27.75 -0.58 -16.89
CA LYS A 80 -28.52 -1.83 -17.00
C LYS A 80 -29.49 -1.99 -15.83
N GLU A 81 -29.03 -1.68 -14.63
CA GLU A 81 -29.85 -1.70 -13.41
C GLU A 81 -31.03 -0.73 -13.51
N ILE A 82 -30.77 0.54 -13.84
CA ILE A 82 -31.80 1.58 -13.88
C ILE A 82 -32.82 1.36 -15.01
N LYS A 83 -32.43 0.73 -16.12
CA LYS A 83 -33.36 0.30 -17.20
C LYS A 83 -34.37 -0.75 -16.75
N LYS A 84 -34.05 -1.54 -15.72
CA LYS A 84 -34.87 -2.63 -15.19
C LYS A 84 -34.75 -2.63 -13.67
N PRO A 85 -35.34 -1.64 -12.98
CA PRO A 85 -35.10 -1.43 -11.56
C PRO A 85 -35.62 -2.62 -10.76
N LEU A 86 -34.78 -3.11 -9.85
CA LEU A 86 -35.09 -4.15 -8.87
C LEU A 86 -35.57 -3.57 -7.54
N TYR A 87 -35.34 -2.28 -7.33
CA TYR A 87 -35.66 -1.53 -6.11
C TYR A 87 -36.57 -0.33 -6.44
N ASP A 88 -37.28 0.20 -5.45
CA ASP A 88 -38.24 1.29 -5.66
C ASP A 88 -37.56 2.67 -5.77
N GLU A 89 -36.44 2.86 -5.05
CA GLU A 89 -35.68 4.11 -5.04
C GLU A 89 -34.19 3.85 -5.12
N TYR A 90 -33.47 4.69 -5.86
CA TYR A 90 -32.01 4.62 -6.00
C TYR A 90 -31.36 5.93 -5.57
N ILE A 91 -30.32 5.81 -4.74
CA ILE A 91 -29.36 6.88 -4.43
C ILE A 91 -28.02 6.45 -4.97
N ILE A 92 -27.48 7.22 -5.91
CA ILE A 92 -26.26 6.85 -6.63
C ILE A 92 -25.09 7.67 -6.10
N ILE A 93 -24.03 6.98 -5.74
CA ILE A 93 -22.83 7.56 -5.13
C ILE A 93 -21.62 7.13 -5.95
N PHE A 94 -21.00 8.09 -6.64
CA PHE A 94 -19.79 7.89 -7.41
C PHE A 94 -18.53 8.14 -6.57
N THR A 95 -17.53 7.28 -6.70
CA THR A 95 -16.25 7.43 -5.99
C THR A 95 -15.39 8.58 -6.52
N ASN A 96 -15.69 9.10 -7.72
CA ASN A 96 -14.92 10.17 -8.36
C ASN A 96 -15.81 11.08 -9.22
N LYS A 97 -15.24 12.16 -9.76
CA LYS A 97 -15.94 13.15 -10.60
C LYS A 97 -16.53 12.52 -11.86
N ILE A 98 -17.82 12.71 -12.09
CA ILE A 98 -18.53 12.26 -13.29
C ILE A 98 -18.63 13.39 -14.33
N GLY A 99 -18.66 13.01 -15.60
CA GLY A 99 -18.87 13.96 -16.70
C GLY A 99 -20.35 14.24 -16.92
N GLU A 100 -20.68 15.43 -17.44
CA GLU A 100 -22.06 15.84 -17.75
C GLU A 100 -22.77 14.84 -18.67
N ARG A 101 -22.09 14.30 -19.68
CA ARG A 101 -22.64 13.26 -20.58
C ARG A 101 -23.12 12.02 -19.84
N VAL A 102 -22.42 11.60 -18.77
CA VAL A 102 -22.83 10.43 -17.99
C VAL A 102 -24.12 10.71 -17.22
N LEU A 103 -24.32 11.94 -16.76
CA LEU A 103 -25.57 12.38 -16.11
C LEU A 103 -26.73 12.45 -17.10
N GLU A 104 -26.49 12.96 -18.30
CA GLU A 104 -27.48 12.97 -19.40
C GLU A 104 -27.92 11.54 -19.75
N GLU A 105 -26.95 10.64 -19.96
CA GLU A 105 -27.25 9.23 -20.23
C GLU A 105 -27.97 8.56 -19.05
N LEU A 106 -27.61 8.87 -17.80
CA LEU A 106 -28.31 8.34 -16.63
C LEU A 106 -29.78 8.78 -16.62
N ALA A 107 -30.05 10.06 -16.90
CA ALA A 107 -31.40 10.61 -16.96
C ALA A 107 -32.23 9.97 -18.10
N ASP A 108 -31.64 9.77 -19.28
CA ASP A 108 -32.31 9.12 -20.41
C ASP A 108 -32.68 7.65 -20.13
N ASN A 109 -31.87 6.98 -19.31
CA ASN A 109 -32.09 5.58 -18.93
C ASN A 109 -33.08 5.41 -17.77
N ASP A 110 -33.28 6.43 -16.92
CA ASP A 110 -34.24 6.42 -15.82
C ASP A 110 -35.68 6.67 -16.27
N ARG A 111 -36.22 5.72 -17.04
CA ARG A 111 -37.60 5.78 -17.55
C ARG A 111 -38.65 5.60 -16.44
N PHE A 112 -38.25 5.09 -15.28
CA PHE A 112 -39.15 4.79 -14.16
C PHE A 112 -39.12 5.87 -13.07
N GLY A 113 -38.22 6.86 -13.15
CA GLY A 113 -38.10 7.95 -12.18
C GLY A 113 -37.67 7.48 -10.79
N VAL A 114 -36.86 6.41 -10.76
CA VAL A 114 -36.45 5.75 -9.51
C VAL A 114 -35.22 6.39 -8.88
N VAL A 115 -34.41 7.11 -9.67
CA VAL A 115 -33.21 7.81 -9.16
C VAL A 115 -33.65 9.07 -8.42
N LYS A 116 -33.31 9.17 -7.12
CA LYS A 116 -33.66 10.32 -6.28
C LYS A 116 -32.51 11.30 -6.12
N GLU A 117 -31.31 10.79 -5.89
CA GLU A 117 -30.14 11.60 -5.56
C GLU A 117 -28.88 11.02 -6.21
N VAL A 118 -27.97 11.91 -6.64
CA VAL A 118 -26.67 11.55 -7.21
C VAL A 118 -25.58 12.34 -6.49
N TYR A 119 -24.54 11.66 -6.01
CA TYR A 119 -23.43 12.26 -5.26
C TYR A 119 -22.06 11.87 -5.83
N GLU A 120 -21.11 12.78 -5.68
CA GLU A 120 -19.68 12.54 -5.89
C GLU A 120 -18.98 12.63 -4.54
N ILE A 121 -18.40 11.52 -4.06
CA ILE A 121 -17.79 11.49 -2.71
C ILE A 121 -16.27 11.54 -2.72
N TYR A 122 -15.60 11.45 -3.87
CA TYR A 122 -14.12 11.48 -3.96
C TYR A 122 -13.45 10.55 -2.92
N MET A 123 -13.82 9.27 -2.96
CA MET A 123 -13.24 8.22 -2.12
C MET A 123 -12.89 7.02 -3.00
N ASP A 124 -11.75 7.13 -3.71
CA ASP A 124 -11.31 6.16 -4.72
C ASP A 124 -9.95 5.53 -4.40
N VAL A 125 -9.64 5.39 -3.10
CA VAL A 125 -8.40 4.83 -2.55
C VAL A 125 -8.71 3.76 -1.52
N PHE A 126 -7.80 2.80 -1.35
CA PHE A 126 -7.95 1.75 -0.33
C PHE A 126 -7.18 2.16 0.92
N TYR A 127 -7.88 2.25 2.06
CA TYR A 127 -7.23 2.47 3.34
C TYR A 127 -6.38 1.25 3.71
N GLN A 128 -5.14 1.51 4.16
CA GLN A 128 -4.24 0.48 4.65
C GLN A 128 -3.94 0.69 6.14
N ASP A 129 -3.58 1.91 6.52
CA ASP A 129 -3.24 2.27 7.90
C ASP A 129 -3.25 3.79 8.06
N VAL A 130 -2.97 4.29 9.26
CA VAL A 130 -2.92 5.72 9.56
C VAL A 130 -1.95 6.43 8.61
N GLY A 131 -2.49 7.35 7.83
CA GLY A 131 -1.75 8.15 6.86
C GLY A 131 -1.31 7.41 5.59
N MET A 132 -1.69 6.14 5.39
CA MET A 132 -1.26 5.30 4.28
C MET A 132 -2.44 4.72 3.49
N TYR A 133 -2.39 4.91 2.17
CA TYR A 133 -3.41 4.41 1.25
C TYR A 133 -2.79 3.80 0.00
N THR A 134 -3.48 2.84 -0.60
CA THR A 134 -3.15 2.32 -1.94
C THR A 134 -4.13 2.81 -3.00
N VAL A 135 -3.67 2.98 -4.24
CA VAL A 135 -4.49 3.45 -5.37
C VAL A 135 -4.83 2.35 -6.37
N MET A 136 -4.12 1.21 -6.35
CA MET A 136 -4.49 0.05 -7.17
C MET A 136 -5.01 -1.08 -6.29
N PRO A 137 -6.04 -1.84 -6.74
CA PRO A 137 -6.38 -3.06 -6.06
C PRO A 137 -5.40 -4.17 -6.45
N VAL A 138 -5.18 -5.09 -5.50
CA VAL A 138 -4.19 -6.18 -5.55
C VAL A 138 -4.22 -7.05 -6.84
N LYS A 139 -5.34 -7.05 -7.58
CA LYS A 139 -5.54 -7.90 -8.77
C LYS A 139 -5.12 -7.29 -10.11
N TYR A 140 -4.86 -5.98 -10.22
CA TYR A 140 -4.45 -5.41 -11.50
C TYR A 140 -2.97 -5.73 -11.76
N GLY A 141 -2.72 -6.63 -12.70
CA GLY A 141 -1.38 -7.01 -13.16
C GLY A 141 -0.77 -6.04 -14.17
N GLY A 142 -1.11 -4.75 -14.13
CA GLY A 142 -0.61 -3.76 -15.09
C GLY A 142 -0.57 -2.33 -14.55
N ASP A 143 0.38 -1.56 -15.07
CA ASP A 143 0.56 -0.15 -14.75
C ASP A 143 -0.56 0.69 -15.38
N CYS A 144 -1.70 0.78 -14.68
CA CYS A 144 -2.84 1.57 -15.14
C CYS A 144 -2.69 3.02 -14.65
N ILE A 145 -2.03 3.84 -15.46
CA ILE A 145 -1.79 5.28 -15.18
C ILE A 145 -3.09 6.00 -14.82
N GLU A 146 -4.17 5.78 -15.57
CA GLU A 146 -5.46 6.44 -15.29
C GLU A 146 -6.02 6.04 -13.92
N ARG A 147 -5.91 4.78 -13.50
CA ARG A 147 -6.36 4.34 -12.17
C ARG A 147 -5.59 5.04 -11.05
N CYS A 148 -4.27 5.22 -11.22
CA CYS A 148 -3.45 5.94 -10.27
C CYS A 148 -3.86 7.41 -10.19
N VAL A 149 -4.01 8.05 -11.35
CA VAL A 149 -4.46 9.44 -11.44
C VAL A 149 -5.83 9.60 -10.79
N ASP A 150 -6.78 8.68 -11.01
CA ASP A 150 -8.10 8.69 -10.37
C ASP A 150 -8.00 8.67 -8.85
N GLY A 151 -7.22 7.74 -8.30
CA GLY A 151 -7.05 7.60 -6.85
C GLY A 151 -6.34 8.81 -6.22
N ILE A 152 -5.25 9.28 -6.83
CA ILE A 152 -4.50 10.45 -6.35
C ILE A 152 -5.38 11.71 -6.42
N TYR A 153 -6.07 11.93 -7.55
CA TYR A 153 -6.96 13.07 -7.73
C TYR A 153 -8.10 13.04 -6.70
N SER A 154 -8.76 11.89 -6.54
CA SER A 154 -9.83 11.67 -5.56
C SER A 154 -9.36 12.02 -4.14
N PHE A 155 -8.17 11.57 -3.74
CA PHE A 155 -7.59 11.89 -2.44
C PHE A 155 -7.25 13.38 -2.26
N LEU A 156 -6.75 14.05 -3.30
CA LEU A 156 -6.42 15.48 -3.24
C LEU A 156 -7.68 16.36 -3.17
N VAL A 157 -8.71 16.02 -3.95
CA VAL A 157 -10.01 16.70 -3.92
C VAL A 157 -10.69 16.47 -2.57
N HIS A 158 -10.61 15.26 -2.02
CA HIS A 158 -11.09 14.96 -0.66
C HIS A 158 -10.54 15.94 0.38
N LEU A 159 -9.24 16.22 0.35
CA LEU A 159 -8.59 17.15 1.28
C LEU A 159 -8.83 18.63 0.91
N ASN A 160 -9.51 18.89 -0.21
CA ASN A 160 -9.71 20.20 -0.82
C ASN A 160 -8.37 20.92 -1.07
N VAL A 161 -7.43 20.19 -1.69
CA VAL A 161 -6.03 20.62 -1.91
C VAL A 161 -5.70 20.72 -3.39
N LYS A 162 -5.08 21.85 -3.78
CA LYS A 162 -4.32 21.99 -5.02
C LYS A 162 -2.83 22.07 -4.70
N PRO A 163 -2.07 20.96 -4.83
CA PRO A 163 -0.68 20.92 -4.39
C PRO A 163 0.27 21.47 -5.46
N SER A 164 1.48 21.85 -5.04
CA SER A 164 2.63 21.89 -5.95
C SER A 164 3.01 20.46 -6.31
N ILE A 165 3.12 20.12 -7.59
CA ILE A 165 3.43 18.76 -8.06
C ILE A 165 4.90 18.70 -8.44
N ARG A 166 5.63 17.78 -7.79
CA ARG A 166 7.03 17.46 -8.07
C ARG A 166 7.15 16.01 -8.44
N VAL A 167 7.96 15.72 -9.44
CA VAL A 167 8.19 14.35 -9.93
C VAL A 167 9.66 14.01 -9.89
N ILE A 168 9.98 12.76 -9.63
CA ILE A 168 11.36 12.28 -9.75
C ILE A 168 11.83 12.34 -11.22
N GLU A 169 13.05 12.83 -11.44
CA GLU A 169 13.67 12.84 -12.76
C GLU A 169 14.11 11.42 -13.19
N GLY A 170 13.88 11.06 -14.47
CA GLY A 170 14.33 9.80 -15.06
C GLY A 170 13.26 8.71 -15.21
N ARG A 171 11.99 9.06 -15.12
CA ARG A 171 10.84 8.16 -15.39
C ARG A 171 9.76 8.93 -16.15
N GLU A 172 9.29 8.40 -17.27
CA GLU A 172 8.27 9.10 -18.07
C GLU A 172 6.87 8.86 -17.48
N THR A 173 6.59 7.66 -16.97
CA THR A 173 5.32 7.27 -16.36
C THR A 173 4.90 8.24 -15.25
N VAL A 174 5.80 8.54 -14.30
CA VAL A 174 5.51 9.49 -13.20
C VAL A 174 5.30 10.92 -13.69
N LYS A 175 5.96 11.31 -14.78
CA LYS A 175 5.80 12.62 -15.41
C LYS A 175 4.44 12.72 -16.10
N ILE A 176 4.03 11.69 -16.83
CA ILE A 176 2.68 11.57 -17.41
C ILE A 176 1.61 11.64 -16.31
N ILE A 177 1.79 10.94 -15.18
CA ILE A 177 0.88 11.02 -14.03
C ILE A 177 0.76 12.47 -13.55
N GLY A 178 1.89 13.15 -13.31
CA GLY A 178 1.89 14.53 -12.84
C GLY A 178 1.30 15.54 -13.83
N GLU A 179 1.55 15.39 -15.13
CA GLU A 179 0.96 16.22 -16.19
C GLU A 179 -0.55 15.98 -16.33
N THR A 180 -0.99 14.73 -16.19
CA THR A 180 -2.42 14.37 -16.21
C THR A 180 -3.15 14.96 -15.02
N LEU A 181 -2.57 14.86 -13.81
CA LEU A 181 -3.11 15.52 -12.60
C LEU A 181 -3.21 17.03 -12.79
N LYS A 182 -2.16 17.67 -13.33
CA LYS A 182 -2.18 19.12 -13.63
C LYS A 182 -3.34 19.51 -14.53
N ARG A 183 -3.65 18.70 -15.56
CA ARG A 183 -4.79 18.92 -16.46
C ARG A 183 -6.14 18.80 -15.74
N ARG A 184 -6.26 17.87 -14.78
CA ARG A 184 -7.51 17.65 -14.02
C ARG A 184 -7.83 18.78 -13.01
N PHE A 185 -6.83 19.50 -12.50
CA PHE A 185 -7.02 20.62 -11.55
C PHE A 185 -7.55 21.95 -12.16
N GLY A 186 -8.18 21.89 -13.35
CA GLY A 186 -8.74 23.06 -14.05
C GLY A 186 -10.19 23.36 -13.64
N GLY A 187 -10.51 24.66 -13.45
CA GLY A 187 -11.88 25.14 -13.24
C GLY A 187 -12.40 25.15 -11.80
N GLU A 188 -11.79 24.41 -10.86
CA GLU A 188 -12.23 24.32 -9.46
C GLU A 188 -11.41 25.19 -8.51
N GLU A 189 -12.07 25.80 -7.52
CA GLU A 189 -11.42 26.54 -6.44
C GLU A 189 -11.10 25.63 -5.25
N TYR A 190 -9.81 25.50 -4.96
CA TYR A 190 -9.34 24.73 -3.81
C TYR A 190 -8.98 25.66 -2.64
N LYS A 191 -9.37 25.25 -1.43
CA LYS A 191 -9.13 26.01 -0.19
C LYS A 191 -7.66 25.92 0.24
N ASN A 192 -7.07 24.73 0.13
CA ASN A 192 -5.76 24.43 0.70
C ASN A 192 -4.70 24.19 -0.38
N GLY A 193 -3.44 24.41 -0.02
CA GLY A 193 -2.26 24.06 -0.80
C GLY A 193 -1.43 23.00 -0.11
N GLY A 194 -0.27 22.72 -0.69
CA GLY A 194 0.61 21.66 -0.22
C GLY A 194 1.63 21.26 -1.26
N GLU A 195 2.19 20.07 -1.10
CA GLU A 195 3.13 19.46 -2.03
C GLU A 195 2.77 18.00 -2.27
N LEU A 196 2.72 17.61 -3.54
CA LEU A 196 2.65 16.23 -3.99
C LEU A 196 4.02 15.87 -4.57
N VAL A 197 4.72 14.93 -3.95
CA VAL A 197 5.98 14.40 -4.46
C VAL A 197 5.74 13.01 -5.01
N ILE A 198 5.88 12.86 -6.33
CA ILE A 198 5.75 11.57 -7.02
C ILE A 198 7.15 10.97 -7.17
N VAL A 199 7.30 9.76 -6.64
CA VAL A 199 8.53 8.96 -6.71
C VAL A 199 8.24 7.64 -7.41
N ASP A 200 9.27 7.06 -8.00
CA ASP A 200 9.22 5.74 -8.64
C ASP A 200 10.05 4.74 -7.84
N ARG A 201 9.56 3.51 -7.71
CA ARG A 201 10.20 2.46 -6.92
C ARG A 201 11.64 2.19 -7.35
N GLY A 202 11.96 2.39 -8.63
CA GLY A 202 13.32 2.25 -9.15
C GLY A 202 14.37 3.13 -8.48
N CYS A 203 13.97 4.14 -7.70
CA CYS A 203 14.89 4.99 -6.94
C CYS A 203 15.60 4.25 -5.78
N ASP A 204 14.98 3.18 -5.27
CA ASP A 204 15.54 2.32 -4.24
C ASP A 204 14.94 0.92 -4.35
N MET A 205 15.73 0.00 -4.90
CA MET A 205 15.42 -1.43 -4.97
C MET A 205 16.10 -2.25 -3.88
N ILE A 206 16.92 -1.65 -3.02
CA ILE A 206 17.59 -2.37 -1.93
C ILE A 206 16.57 -2.67 -0.84
N THR A 207 15.83 -1.64 -0.39
CA THR A 207 14.86 -1.77 0.70
C THR A 207 13.84 -2.91 0.50
N PRO A 208 13.18 -3.06 -0.67
CA PRO A 208 12.24 -4.16 -0.87
C PRO A 208 12.89 -5.54 -1.04
N LEU A 209 14.19 -5.64 -1.32
CA LEU A 209 14.91 -6.92 -1.43
C LEU A 209 15.46 -7.43 -0.09
N LEU A 210 15.67 -6.55 0.87
CA LEU A 210 16.18 -6.89 2.19
C LEU A 210 15.19 -7.74 2.98
N TYR A 211 15.72 -8.72 3.71
CA TYR A 211 14.94 -9.46 4.71
C TYR A 211 14.51 -8.55 5.87
N ASN A 212 13.22 -8.53 6.20
CA ASN A 212 12.71 -7.72 7.30
C ASN A 212 12.76 -8.48 8.64
N TRP A 213 13.24 -7.83 9.70
CA TRP A 213 13.32 -8.35 11.08
C TRP A 213 12.23 -7.82 12.01
N ARG A 214 11.32 -6.99 11.49
CA ARG A 214 10.20 -6.37 12.22
C ARG A 214 8.91 -7.17 12.01
N TYR A 215 8.05 -7.17 13.02
CA TYR A 215 6.91 -8.08 13.10
C TYR A 215 5.95 -8.00 11.90
N GLN A 216 5.49 -6.80 11.52
CA GLN A 216 4.59 -6.62 10.37
C GLN A 216 5.24 -6.97 9.04
N GLY A 217 6.50 -6.56 8.83
CA GLY A 217 7.26 -6.90 7.63
C GLY A 217 7.45 -8.41 7.49
N MET A 218 7.78 -9.08 8.60
CA MET A 218 7.90 -10.53 8.66
C MET A 218 6.60 -11.27 8.38
N ILE A 219 5.48 -10.80 8.95
CA ILE A 219 4.15 -11.35 8.64
C ILE A 219 3.88 -11.24 7.14
N TYR A 220 4.14 -10.09 6.54
CA TYR A 220 3.94 -9.89 5.11
C TYR A 220 4.84 -10.76 4.23
N GLU A 221 6.09 -10.99 4.63
CA GLU A 221 7.04 -11.78 3.84
C GLU A 221 6.77 -13.29 3.89
N HIS A 222 6.36 -13.81 5.05
CA HIS A 222 6.29 -15.26 5.31
C HIS A 222 4.88 -15.82 5.41
N LEU A 223 3.87 -14.95 5.54
CA LEU A 223 2.46 -15.32 5.63
C LEU A 223 1.65 -14.55 4.59
N GLU A 224 0.46 -15.07 4.27
CA GLU A 224 -0.47 -14.37 3.40
C GLU A 224 -1.16 -13.25 4.18
N TYR A 225 -0.64 -12.03 4.07
CA TYR A 225 -1.16 -10.84 4.76
C TYR A 225 -1.76 -9.84 3.76
N LYS A 226 -3.08 -9.64 3.83
CA LYS A 226 -3.83 -8.72 2.95
C LYS A 226 -4.95 -8.04 3.72
N ASP A 227 -5.04 -6.71 3.59
CA ASP A 227 -6.14 -5.90 4.15
C ASP A 227 -6.40 -6.17 5.64
N GLY A 228 -5.34 -6.31 6.44
CA GLY A 228 -5.48 -6.57 7.88
C GLY A 228 -5.83 -8.02 8.25
N LEU A 229 -5.90 -8.93 7.28
CA LEU A 229 -6.12 -10.37 7.48
C LEU A 229 -4.83 -11.15 7.23
N VAL A 230 -4.47 -12.00 8.19
CA VAL A 230 -3.37 -12.95 8.09
C VAL A 230 -3.96 -14.34 7.90
N GLN A 231 -3.67 -14.99 6.78
CA GLN A 231 -4.01 -16.39 6.57
C GLN A 231 -2.84 -17.27 7.02
N PHE A 232 -3.12 -18.16 7.97
CA PHE A 232 -2.18 -19.18 8.44
C PHE A 232 -2.84 -20.55 8.34
N LYS A 233 -2.40 -21.36 7.37
CA LYS A 233 -3.06 -22.63 7.01
C LYS A 233 -4.53 -22.36 6.66
N ASP A 234 -5.47 -23.03 7.32
CA ASP A 234 -6.91 -22.89 7.10
C ASP A 234 -7.56 -21.82 8.00
N LYS A 235 -6.76 -21.08 8.79
CA LYS A 235 -7.25 -20.05 9.72
C LYS A 235 -7.00 -18.64 9.18
N PHE A 236 -8.04 -17.81 9.16
CA PHE A 236 -7.93 -16.37 8.94
C PHE A 236 -7.91 -15.64 10.29
N ILE A 237 -6.89 -14.81 10.50
CA ILE A 237 -6.69 -14.03 11.73
C ILE A 237 -6.76 -12.55 11.35
N SER A 238 -7.74 -11.82 11.91
CA SER A 238 -7.79 -10.37 11.76
C SER A 238 -6.86 -9.69 12.75
N VAL A 239 -5.97 -8.84 12.24
CA VAL A 239 -4.98 -8.08 13.02
C VAL A 239 -5.18 -6.56 12.92
N PHE A 240 -6.16 -6.10 12.14
CA PHE A 240 -6.34 -4.69 11.79
C PHE A 240 -6.64 -3.79 13.00
N ASP A 241 -7.63 -4.16 13.82
CA ASP A 241 -7.99 -3.46 15.06
C ASP A 241 -7.43 -4.16 16.32
N ASP A 242 -6.43 -5.03 16.15
CA ASP A 242 -5.84 -5.80 17.25
C ASP A 242 -4.87 -4.94 18.08
N SER A 243 -5.21 -4.75 19.37
CA SER A 243 -4.42 -3.99 20.33
C SER A 243 -2.98 -4.48 20.50
N PHE A 244 -2.74 -5.80 20.40
CA PHE A 244 -1.41 -6.38 20.46
C PHE A 244 -0.64 -6.06 19.18
N PHE A 245 -1.25 -6.29 18.02
CA PHE A 245 -0.62 -5.99 16.73
C PHE A 245 -0.25 -4.51 16.61
N ILE A 246 -1.18 -3.59 16.91
CA ILE A 246 -0.95 -2.14 16.84
C ILE A 246 0.27 -1.73 17.68
N LYS A 247 0.46 -2.31 18.87
CA LYS A 247 1.59 -1.99 19.76
C LYS A 247 2.91 -2.62 19.32
N ASN A 248 2.87 -3.77 18.63
CA ASN A 248 4.05 -4.60 18.36
C ASN A 248 4.49 -4.63 16.89
N ARG A 249 3.66 -4.16 15.95
CA ARG A 249 3.86 -4.28 14.50
C ARG A 249 5.21 -3.75 14.00
N PHE A 250 5.73 -2.69 14.64
CA PHE A 250 7.01 -2.06 14.26
C PHE A 250 8.21 -2.52 15.08
N LEU A 251 8.01 -3.37 16.10
CA LEU A 251 9.09 -3.89 16.92
C LEU A 251 9.79 -5.04 16.21
N ASP A 252 11.05 -5.27 16.60
CA ASP A 252 11.81 -6.43 16.15
C ASP A 252 11.24 -7.72 16.77
N ILE A 253 11.49 -8.84 16.10
CA ILE A 253 10.95 -10.14 16.49
C ILE A 253 11.34 -10.58 17.91
N ASN A 254 12.50 -10.16 18.44
CA ASN A 254 12.91 -10.54 19.79
C ASN A 254 12.08 -9.79 20.83
N SER A 255 11.93 -8.47 20.66
CA SER A 255 11.06 -7.63 21.49
C SER A 255 9.61 -8.13 21.47
N VAL A 256 9.10 -8.54 20.30
CA VAL A 256 7.76 -9.15 20.20
C VAL A 256 7.69 -10.46 20.98
N GLY A 257 8.71 -11.31 20.91
CA GLY A 257 8.77 -12.55 21.68
C GLY A 257 8.69 -12.33 23.20
N GLU A 258 9.33 -11.28 23.72
CA GLU A 258 9.20 -10.90 25.13
C GLU A 258 7.79 -10.40 25.47
N ASN A 259 7.19 -9.60 24.60
CA ASN A 259 5.85 -9.06 24.79
C ASN A 259 4.76 -10.16 24.73
N ILE A 260 4.90 -11.16 23.85
CA ILE A 260 4.01 -12.34 23.82
C ILE A 260 4.13 -13.13 25.12
N LYS A 261 5.35 -13.39 25.60
CA LYS A 261 5.56 -14.09 26.89
C LYS A 261 4.90 -13.34 28.05
N ARG A 262 4.94 -12.00 28.04
CA ARG A 262 4.26 -11.17 29.04
C ARG A 262 2.75 -11.32 28.95
N GLN A 263 2.18 -11.22 27.74
CA GLN A 263 0.75 -11.35 27.51
C GLN A 263 0.21 -12.73 27.88
N VAL A 264 0.93 -13.81 27.54
CA VAL A 264 0.55 -15.18 27.92
C VAL A 264 0.54 -15.35 29.44
N LYS A 265 1.54 -14.82 30.15
CA LYS A 265 1.57 -14.83 31.62
C LYS A 265 0.40 -14.05 32.24
N GLU A 266 0.00 -12.93 31.64
CA GLU A 266 -1.16 -12.16 32.08
C GLU A 266 -2.47 -12.95 31.88
N VAL A 267 -2.62 -13.59 30.72
CA VAL A 267 -3.76 -14.47 30.43
C VAL A 267 -3.82 -15.66 31.40
N GLU A 268 -2.70 -16.31 31.70
CA GLU A 268 -2.64 -17.41 32.67
C GLU A 268 -3.02 -16.98 34.10
N LYS A 269 -2.61 -15.78 34.52
CA LYS A 269 -3.03 -15.21 35.81
C LYS A 269 -4.52 -14.93 35.82
N ASN A 270 -5.05 -14.34 34.74
CA ASN A 270 -6.46 -14.00 34.61
C ASN A 270 -7.36 -15.25 34.59
N LYS A 271 -6.89 -16.37 34.02
CA LYS A 271 -7.60 -17.67 34.08
C LYS A 271 -7.70 -18.26 35.50
N LYS A 272 -6.82 -17.88 36.43
CA LYS A 272 -6.79 -18.40 37.81
C LYS A 272 -7.69 -17.64 38.78
N ILE A 273 -8.07 -16.39 38.46
CA ILE A 273 -8.93 -15.56 39.32
C ILE A 273 -10.40 -15.96 39.07
N LYS A 274 -10.91 -16.89 39.88
CA LYS A 274 -12.32 -17.30 39.90
C LYS A 274 -13.11 -16.45 40.91
N ASN A 275 -13.37 -15.19 40.59
CA ASN A 275 -14.33 -14.40 41.38
C ASN A 275 -15.69 -14.38 40.66
N ASN A 276 -16.75 -14.68 41.41
CA ASN A 276 -18.13 -14.86 40.92
C ASN A 276 -18.84 -13.57 40.48
N GLU A 277 -18.16 -12.42 40.43
CA GLU A 277 -18.75 -11.10 40.10
C GLU A 277 -18.48 -10.64 38.65
N ASP A 278 -17.77 -11.43 37.84
CA ASP A 278 -17.20 -10.98 36.55
C ASP A 278 -17.93 -11.51 35.29
N VAL A 279 -19.25 -11.74 35.36
CA VAL A 279 -20.02 -12.22 34.18
C VAL A 279 -20.01 -11.19 33.03
N CYS A 280 -19.98 -9.88 33.35
CA CYS A 280 -19.98 -8.81 32.36
C CYS A 280 -18.66 -8.69 31.56
N ASN A 281 -17.56 -9.31 32.01
CA ASN A 281 -16.24 -9.19 31.38
C ASN A 281 -15.79 -10.47 30.64
N LEU A 282 -16.67 -11.47 30.48
CA LEU A 282 -16.30 -12.74 29.86
C LEU A 282 -15.96 -12.60 28.37
N GLU A 283 -16.68 -11.75 27.63
CA GLU A 283 -16.41 -11.51 26.21
C GLU A 283 -15.05 -10.84 25.98
N GLU A 284 -14.73 -9.81 26.76
CA GLU A 284 -13.44 -9.12 26.68
C GLU A 284 -12.29 -10.06 27.07
N LYS A 285 -12.47 -10.86 28.13
CA LYS A 285 -11.49 -11.87 28.52
C LYS A 285 -11.28 -12.92 27.43
N SER A 286 -12.34 -13.37 26.77
CA SER A 286 -12.26 -14.32 25.65
C SER A 286 -11.48 -13.72 24.47
N LYS A 287 -11.77 -12.46 24.10
CA LYS A 287 -11.04 -11.75 23.04
C LYS A 287 -9.56 -11.63 23.34
N ILE A 288 -9.18 -11.30 24.58
CA ILE A 288 -7.76 -11.20 24.98
C ILE A 288 -7.05 -12.55 24.88
N VAL A 289 -7.72 -13.64 25.28
CA VAL A 289 -7.18 -15.01 25.15
C VAL A 289 -6.97 -15.35 23.68
N GLU A 290 -7.96 -15.09 22.84
CA GLU A 290 -7.89 -15.37 21.40
C GLU A 290 -6.77 -14.59 20.71
N ILE A 291 -6.63 -13.29 21.01
CA ILE A 291 -5.54 -12.43 20.53
C ILE A 291 -4.18 -13.04 20.91
N ALA A 292 -4.00 -13.42 22.17
CA ALA A 292 -2.74 -14.00 22.65
C ALA A 292 -2.41 -15.34 21.97
N GLU A 293 -3.41 -16.21 21.80
CA GLU A 293 -3.25 -17.50 21.11
C GLU A 293 -2.92 -17.31 19.62
N ASN A 294 -3.60 -16.39 18.94
CA ASN A 294 -3.35 -16.05 17.54
C ASN A 294 -1.92 -15.52 17.33
N HIS A 295 -1.50 -14.57 18.16
CA HIS A 295 -0.15 -13.99 18.06
C HIS A 295 0.95 -14.98 18.45
N LEU A 296 0.71 -15.89 19.40
CA LEU A 296 1.64 -16.97 19.72
C LEU A 296 1.83 -17.93 18.54
N LEU A 297 0.74 -18.29 17.84
CA LEU A 297 0.80 -19.14 16.64
C LEU A 297 1.63 -18.49 15.53
N ILE A 298 1.34 -17.22 15.20
CA ILE A 298 2.08 -16.45 14.19
C ILE A 298 3.55 -16.36 14.59
N TYR A 299 3.85 -15.97 15.82
CA TYR A 299 5.22 -15.82 16.30
C TYR A 299 6.04 -17.11 16.23
N ASN A 300 5.47 -18.24 16.65
CA ASN A 300 6.19 -19.52 16.61
C ASN A 300 6.59 -19.92 15.19
N TYR A 301 5.74 -19.63 14.20
CA TYR A 301 6.06 -19.84 12.79
C TYR A 301 7.18 -18.89 12.33
N LEU A 302 7.04 -17.59 12.60
CA LEU A 302 8.04 -16.59 12.21
C LEU A 302 9.40 -16.81 12.87
N ALA A 303 9.43 -17.25 14.12
CA ALA A 303 10.66 -17.57 14.84
C ALA A 303 11.44 -18.72 14.19
N LYS A 304 10.74 -19.70 13.60
CA LYS A 304 11.37 -20.77 12.81
C LYS A 304 11.98 -20.21 11.53
N GLU A 305 11.23 -19.39 10.78
CA GLU A 305 11.73 -18.75 9.55
C GLU A 305 12.93 -17.84 9.82
N CYS A 306 12.96 -17.12 10.95
CA CYS A 306 14.12 -16.34 11.37
C CYS A 306 15.40 -17.17 11.46
N LEU A 307 15.33 -18.36 12.04
CA LEU A 307 16.50 -19.22 12.22
C LEU A 307 17.04 -19.72 10.88
N GLU A 308 16.15 -20.08 9.96
CA GLU A 308 16.52 -20.55 8.62
C GLU A 308 17.12 -19.45 7.73
N ASN A 309 16.71 -18.19 7.93
CA ASN A 309 17.13 -17.05 7.10
C ASN A 309 18.24 -16.18 7.71
N LYS A 310 18.67 -16.47 8.95
CA LYS A 310 19.60 -15.64 9.71
C LYS A 310 20.89 -15.33 8.94
N GLU A 311 21.61 -16.35 8.51
CA GLU A 311 22.93 -16.19 7.85
C GLU A 311 22.82 -15.43 6.53
N LEU A 312 21.78 -15.70 5.73
CA LEU A 312 21.57 -15.04 4.44
C LEU A 312 21.23 -13.55 4.64
N SER A 313 20.38 -13.22 5.61
CA SER A 313 20.05 -11.82 5.90
C SER A 313 21.24 -11.01 6.44
N GLU A 314 22.12 -11.62 7.24
CA GLU A 314 23.36 -10.99 7.70
C GLU A 314 24.28 -10.71 6.51
N LEU A 315 24.37 -11.64 5.56
CA LEU A 315 25.12 -11.43 4.33
C LEU A 315 24.53 -10.28 3.48
N GLU A 316 23.21 -10.23 3.30
CA GLU A 316 22.53 -9.15 2.55
C GLU A 316 22.94 -7.77 3.06
N LEU A 317 22.94 -7.59 4.38
CA LEU A 317 23.31 -6.34 5.02
C LEU A 317 24.82 -6.07 4.96
N ASN A 318 25.64 -7.11 5.09
CA ASN A 318 27.09 -7.00 4.95
C ASN A 318 27.50 -6.57 3.53
N ILE A 319 26.78 -6.99 2.48
CA ILE A 319 27.00 -6.52 1.10
C ILE A 319 26.76 -5.01 1.00
N ILE A 320 25.73 -4.50 1.66
CA ILE A 320 25.37 -3.08 1.62
C ILE A 320 26.36 -2.25 2.46
N LYS A 321 26.72 -2.74 3.65
CA LYS A 321 27.61 -2.07 4.60
C LYS A 321 29.07 -2.07 4.13
N ASN A 322 29.56 -3.19 3.59
CA ASN A 322 30.97 -3.39 3.27
C ASN A 322 31.20 -3.66 1.78
N ASN A 323 32.00 -2.82 1.12
CA ASN A 323 32.40 -3.01 -0.29
C ASN A 323 33.44 -4.13 -0.50
N LYS A 324 33.72 -4.97 0.51
CA LYS A 324 34.81 -5.97 0.47
C LYS A 324 34.37 -7.35 0.01
N ILE A 325 33.07 -7.61 -0.10
CA ILE A 325 32.54 -8.92 -0.50
C ILE A 325 32.84 -9.15 -1.97
N THR A 326 33.48 -10.28 -2.28
CA THR A 326 33.89 -10.58 -3.65
C THR A 326 32.81 -11.31 -4.43
N ILE A 327 32.75 -11.11 -5.76
CA ILE A 327 31.84 -11.86 -6.65
C ILE A 327 32.01 -13.39 -6.56
N LYS A 328 33.17 -13.87 -6.11
CA LYS A 328 33.43 -15.31 -5.88
C LYS A 328 32.64 -15.85 -4.69
N GLU A 329 32.55 -15.09 -3.60
CA GLU A 329 31.73 -15.46 -2.44
C GLU A 329 30.25 -15.54 -2.82
N ILE A 330 29.76 -14.56 -3.60
CA ILE A 330 28.40 -14.58 -4.14
C ILE A 330 28.18 -15.80 -5.04
N SER A 331 29.17 -16.16 -5.85
CA SER A 331 29.13 -17.35 -6.70
C SER A 331 28.97 -18.66 -5.94
N ASN A 332 29.69 -18.82 -4.82
CA ASN A 332 29.57 -20.02 -3.99
C ASN A 332 28.14 -20.22 -3.47
N ILE A 333 27.48 -19.13 -3.08
CA ILE A 333 26.10 -19.17 -2.57
C ILE A 333 25.11 -19.42 -3.70
N CYS A 334 25.30 -18.76 -4.84
CA CYS A 334 24.48 -18.98 -6.03
C CYS A 334 24.60 -20.41 -6.58
N ASN A 335 25.75 -21.06 -6.42
CA ASN A 335 25.94 -22.45 -6.83
C ASN A 335 25.40 -23.46 -5.81
N ASN A 336 25.13 -23.03 -4.58
CA ASN A 336 24.59 -23.90 -3.55
C ASN A 336 23.09 -24.17 -3.78
N LYS A 337 22.78 -25.32 -4.39
CA LYS A 337 21.40 -25.75 -4.67
C LYS A 337 20.54 -26.01 -3.43
N CYS A 338 21.14 -26.10 -2.24
CA CYS A 338 20.37 -26.18 -0.99
C CYS A 338 19.66 -24.86 -0.68
N VAL A 339 20.16 -23.73 -1.20
CA VAL A 339 19.54 -22.42 -1.06
C VAL A 339 18.45 -22.25 -2.13
N ASN A 340 17.26 -21.83 -1.67
CA ASN A 340 16.13 -21.57 -2.55
C ASN A 340 16.51 -20.62 -3.70
N PHE A 341 16.05 -20.93 -4.92
CA PHE A 341 16.35 -20.15 -6.13
C PHE A 341 16.09 -18.65 -5.97
N ARG A 342 14.95 -18.25 -5.36
CA ARG A 342 14.61 -16.84 -5.13
C ARG A 342 15.60 -16.15 -4.21
N LYS A 343 16.09 -16.83 -3.16
CA LYS A 343 17.10 -16.28 -2.23
C LYS A 343 18.45 -16.10 -2.92
N ARG A 344 18.84 -17.02 -3.81
CA ARG A 344 20.09 -16.93 -4.59
C ARG A 344 20.09 -15.70 -5.52
N ILE A 345 19.04 -15.53 -6.33
CA ILE A 345 18.93 -14.34 -7.20
C ILE A 345 18.82 -13.05 -6.39
N LYS A 346 18.12 -13.06 -5.25
CA LYS A 346 17.99 -11.89 -4.37
C LYS A 346 19.34 -11.36 -3.90
N ILE A 347 20.22 -12.24 -3.43
CA ILE A 347 21.58 -11.88 -3.01
C ILE A 347 22.40 -11.33 -4.19
N LEU A 348 22.30 -11.98 -5.37
CA LEU A 348 22.97 -11.50 -6.57
C LEU A 348 22.49 -10.10 -6.96
N LEU A 349 21.19 -9.83 -6.93
CA LEU A 349 20.63 -8.51 -7.24
C LEU A 349 21.10 -7.44 -6.23
N ILE A 350 21.10 -7.74 -4.93
CA ILE A 350 21.61 -6.81 -3.91
C ILE A 350 23.09 -6.48 -4.16
N TYR A 351 23.91 -7.50 -4.46
CA TYR A 351 25.31 -7.31 -4.80
C TYR A 351 25.49 -6.46 -6.06
N LEU A 352 24.73 -6.73 -7.11
CA LEU A 352 24.81 -5.99 -8.38
C LEU A 352 24.35 -4.54 -8.21
N ILE A 353 23.29 -4.26 -7.46
CA ILE A 353 22.81 -2.88 -7.21
C ILE A 353 23.88 -2.07 -6.48
N LYS A 354 24.60 -2.70 -5.55
CA LYS A 354 25.59 -2.04 -4.70
C LYS A 354 26.97 -1.88 -5.35
N ASN A 355 27.50 -2.95 -5.95
CA ASN A 355 28.90 -3.01 -6.40
C ASN A 355 29.05 -2.90 -7.92
N ASP A 356 28.10 -3.44 -8.70
CA ASP A 356 28.18 -3.53 -10.16
C ASP A 356 26.96 -2.89 -10.84
N PHE A 357 26.55 -1.71 -10.37
CA PHE A 357 25.32 -1.04 -10.86
C PHE A 357 25.37 -0.74 -12.36
N ASP A 358 26.55 -0.46 -12.90
CA ASP A 358 26.75 -0.23 -14.34
C ASP A 358 26.47 -1.49 -15.18
N PHE A 359 26.69 -2.69 -14.62
CA PHE A 359 26.29 -3.93 -15.29
C PHE A 359 24.77 -4.03 -15.38
N LEU A 360 24.04 -3.81 -14.26
CA LEU A 360 22.57 -3.83 -14.27
C LEU A 360 22.00 -2.79 -15.23
N ARG A 361 22.55 -1.59 -15.22
CA ARG A 361 22.20 -0.50 -16.13
C ARG A 361 22.31 -0.90 -17.60
N ASN A 362 23.36 -1.63 -17.97
CA ASN A 362 23.62 -2.00 -19.35
C ASN A 362 23.11 -3.40 -19.72
N SER A 363 22.41 -4.08 -18.81
CA SER A 363 21.98 -5.48 -18.99
C SER A 363 21.09 -5.72 -20.21
N TYR A 364 20.43 -4.68 -20.75
CA TYR A 364 19.67 -4.75 -21.99
C TYR A 364 20.52 -5.02 -23.23
N GLN A 365 21.83 -4.73 -23.21
CA GLN A 365 22.70 -4.91 -24.36
C GLN A 365 23.12 -6.38 -24.49
N ASP A 366 22.85 -6.98 -25.65
CA ASP A 366 23.21 -8.38 -25.90
C ASP A 366 24.73 -8.60 -25.96
N ASN A 367 25.53 -7.56 -26.23
CA ASN A 367 26.99 -7.67 -26.32
C ASN A 367 27.72 -7.87 -24.97
N LEU A 368 27.01 -7.99 -23.84
CA LEU A 368 27.60 -8.23 -22.51
C LEU A 368 28.05 -9.67 -22.22
N PHE A 369 28.05 -10.57 -23.23
CA PHE A 369 28.52 -11.95 -23.07
C PHE A 369 29.96 -12.10 -22.54
N SER A 370 30.79 -11.06 -22.67
CA SER A 370 32.16 -11.01 -22.13
C SER A 370 32.24 -10.64 -20.65
N SER A 371 31.14 -10.21 -20.03
CA SER A 371 31.13 -9.84 -18.62
C SER A 371 31.30 -11.08 -17.74
N LYS A 372 32.12 -10.94 -16.70
CA LYS A 372 32.34 -11.98 -15.68
C LYS A 372 31.03 -12.44 -15.03
N VAL A 373 30.05 -11.55 -14.91
CA VAL A 373 28.71 -11.85 -14.37
C VAL A 373 27.96 -12.83 -15.28
N VAL A 374 27.94 -12.60 -16.60
CA VAL A 374 27.26 -13.51 -17.55
C VAL A 374 27.86 -14.90 -17.54
N GLN A 375 29.18 -14.99 -17.47
CA GLN A 375 29.87 -16.28 -17.42
C GLN A 375 29.64 -17.03 -16.10
N MET A 376 29.60 -16.32 -14.97
CA MET A 376 29.43 -16.93 -13.65
C MET A 376 27.98 -17.26 -13.30
N PHE A 377 27.01 -16.58 -13.91
CA PHE A 377 25.59 -16.66 -13.53
C PHE A 377 24.64 -16.80 -14.73
N PRO A 378 24.84 -17.76 -15.64
CA PRO A 378 24.04 -17.88 -16.87
C PRO A 378 22.54 -18.10 -16.59
N GLU A 379 22.20 -18.82 -15.51
CA GLU A 379 20.80 -19.10 -15.13
C GLU A 379 19.99 -17.87 -14.70
N PHE A 380 20.67 -16.79 -14.32
CA PHE A 380 20.03 -15.59 -13.77
C PHE A 380 19.89 -14.44 -14.77
N ILE A 381 20.49 -14.55 -15.96
CA ILE A 381 20.61 -13.42 -16.89
C ILE A 381 19.25 -12.92 -17.40
N GLN A 382 18.32 -13.81 -17.74
CA GLN A 382 16.99 -13.38 -18.18
C GLN A 382 16.23 -12.63 -17.07
N ILE A 383 16.36 -13.09 -15.83
CA ILE A 383 15.73 -12.46 -14.65
C ILE A 383 16.37 -11.10 -14.39
N ILE A 384 17.70 -10.99 -14.49
CA ILE A 384 18.42 -9.72 -14.35
C ILE A 384 17.99 -8.72 -15.43
N LYS A 385 17.85 -9.15 -16.69
CA LYS A 385 17.37 -8.31 -17.80
C LYS A 385 15.96 -7.78 -17.51
N ARG A 386 15.02 -8.67 -17.17
CA ARG A 386 13.63 -8.28 -16.81
C ARG A 386 13.59 -7.36 -15.57
N PHE A 387 14.47 -7.58 -14.59
CA PHE A 387 14.59 -6.71 -13.42
C PHE A 387 15.12 -5.32 -13.79
N GLY A 388 16.16 -5.27 -14.63
CA GLY A 388 16.71 -4.03 -15.16
C GLY A 388 15.66 -3.23 -15.93
N GLU A 389 14.92 -3.91 -16.80
CA GLU A 389 13.84 -3.34 -17.62
C GLU A 389 12.75 -2.73 -16.76
N LYS A 390 12.25 -3.48 -15.78
CA LYS A 390 11.15 -3.02 -14.95
C LYS A 390 11.55 -1.90 -13.97
N TYR A 391 12.72 -2.03 -13.32
CA TYR A 391 13.03 -1.21 -12.14
C TYR A 391 14.21 -0.27 -12.31
N ILE A 392 15.14 -0.50 -13.25
CA ILE A 392 16.38 0.28 -13.36
C ILE A 392 16.31 1.32 -14.49
N TYR A 393 16.11 0.88 -15.73
CA TYR A 393 16.02 1.79 -16.88
C TYR A 393 14.58 2.06 -17.32
N GLY A 394 13.62 1.20 -16.98
CA GLY A 394 12.19 1.51 -17.08
C GLY A 394 11.75 1.82 -18.51
N ASP A 395 10.83 2.78 -18.60
CA ASP A 395 10.18 3.31 -19.80
C ASP A 395 10.94 4.45 -20.49
N CYS A 396 12.17 4.75 -20.07
CA CYS A 396 12.92 5.86 -20.64
C CYS A 396 13.46 5.55 -22.05
N SER A 397 13.16 6.43 -23.00
CA SER A 397 13.68 6.40 -24.38
C SER A 397 15.18 6.71 -24.48
N ASP A 398 15.74 7.41 -23.49
CA ASP A 398 17.14 7.87 -23.50
C ASP A 398 18.01 7.15 -22.48
N LYS A 399 19.26 6.84 -22.89
CA LYS A 399 20.35 6.24 -22.07
C LYS A 399 20.69 7.03 -20.78
N ASN A 400 20.11 8.22 -20.60
CA ASN A 400 20.22 9.10 -19.44
C ASN A 400 19.11 8.94 -18.39
N GLY A 401 18.07 8.15 -18.68
CA GLY A 401 16.84 7.95 -17.88
C GLY A 401 16.97 7.04 -16.66
N ILE A 402 18.14 7.05 -16.01
CA ILE A 402 18.27 6.38 -14.71
C ILE A 402 17.94 7.39 -13.64
N ILE A 403 17.16 6.95 -12.67
CA ILE A 403 16.90 7.73 -11.47
C ILE A 403 18.24 8.01 -10.77
N LYS A 404 18.72 9.25 -10.89
CA LYS A 404 19.99 9.69 -10.32
C LYS A 404 19.81 10.13 -8.87
N THR A 405 19.45 9.21 -7.97
CA THR A 405 19.27 9.51 -6.54
C THR A 405 20.37 8.93 -5.66
N LYS A 406 21.66 9.12 -6.05
CA LYS A 406 22.81 8.80 -5.17
C LYS A 406 22.77 9.49 -3.79
N LYS A 407 21.85 10.44 -3.58
CA LYS A 407 21.71 11.22 -2.34
C LYS A 407 20.88 10.50 -1.26
N TYR A 408 19.98 9.58 -1.62
CA TYR A 408 19.09 8.90 -0.67
C TYR A 408 19.49 7.44 -0.51
N LEU A 409 20.76 7.22 -0.18
CA LEU A 409 21.29 5.89 0.10
C LEU A 409 20.96 5.48 1.55
N PRO A 410 20.86 4.17 1.84
CA PRO A 410 20.72 3.69 3.21
C PRO A 410 21.89 4.12 4.10
N VAL A 411 21.59 4.39 5.37
CA VAL A 411 22.55 4.80 6.41
C VAL A 411 22.55 3.74 7.53
N PHE A 412 23.73 3.41 8.06
CA PHE A 412 23.89 2.50 9.20
C PHE A 412 24.20 3.31 10.46
N LEU A 413 23.44 3.10 11.54
CA LEU A 413 23.60 3.87 12.79
C LEU A 413 24.84 3.44 13.59
N ASN A 414 25.32 2.21 13.41
CA ASN A 414 26.37 1.52 14.17
C ASN A 414 26.08 1.42 15.69
N GLU A 415 24.81 1.49 16.09
CA GLU A 415 24.38 1.42 17.49
C GLU A 415 23.74 0.06 17.85
N TYR A 416 23.26 -0.67 16.83
CA TYR A 416 22.49 -1.91 17.00
C TYR A 416 23.16 -3.08 16.28
N ASP A 417 22.61 -4.29 16.48
CA ASP A 417 22.92 -5.44 15.63
C ASP A 417 22.73 -5.06 14.15
N VAL A 418 23.64 -5.52 13.28
CA VAL A 418 23.65 -5.22 11.84
C VAL A 418 22.27 -5.39 11.21
N LYS A 419 21.47 -6.36 11.69
CA LYS A 419 20.09 -6.65 11.28
C LYS A 419 19.10 -5.50 11.42
N LEU A 420 19.31 -4.65 12.43
CA LEU A 420 18.42 -3.54 12.78
C LEU A 420 19.05 -2.17 12.50
N ASP A 421 20.34 -2.17 12.13
CA ASP A 421 21.15 -0.97 12.01
C ASP A 421 20.92 -0.19 10.70
N ASN A 422 20.36 -0.87 9.68
CA ASN A 422 20.07 -0.27 8.38
C ASN A 422 18.84 0.65 8.45
N VAL A 423 19.05 1.93 8.13
CA VAL A 423 18.00 2.92 7.91
C VAL A 423 17.90 3.21 6.42
N PRO A 424 16.82 2.79 5.74
CA PRO A 424 16.54 3.16 4.36
C PRO A 424 16.73 4.65 4.09
N GLY A 425 17.27 4.97 2.91
CA GLY A 425 17.46 6.36 2.48
C GLY A 425 16.17 7.18 2.44
N PHE A 426 15.02 6.51 2.46
CA PHE A 426 13.70 7.11 2.61
C PHE A 426 13.59 8.07 3.79
N TYR A 427 14.24 7.82 4.94
CA TYR A 427 14.24 8.76 6.07
C TYR A 427 14.86 10.12 5.67
N THR A 428 16.02 10.10 5.02
CA THR A 428 16.69 11.33 4.55
C THR A 428 15.89 12.05 3.47
N PHE A 429 15.15 11.30 2.65
CA PHE A 429 14.21 11.87 1.70
C PHE A 429 13.06 12.59 2.40
N LEU A 430 12.44 11.99 3.41
CA LEU A 430 11.38 12.62 4.21
C LEU A 430 11.85 13.91 4.89
N GLU A 431 13.07 13.91 5.46
CA GLU A 431 13.67 15.13 5.99
C GLU A 431 13.80 16.23 4.92
N SER A 432 14.22 15.85 3.72
CA SER A 432 14.38 16.78 2.62
C SER A 432 13.05 17.37 2.13
N VAL A 433 11.99 16.57 2.15
CA VAL A 433 10.62 16.99 1.83
C VAL A 433 10.12 18.01 2.86
N ILE A 434 10.14 17.68 4.16
CA ILE A 434 9.66 18.61 5.22
C ILE A 434 10.47 19.91 5.23
N LYS A 435 11.80 19.82 5.11
CA LYS A 435 12.69 20.99 5.10
C LYS A 435 12.58 21.80 3.79
N LYS A 436 11.74 21.39 2.84
CA LYS A 436 11.55 22.00 1.51
C LYS A 436 12.86 22.19 0.74
N ASN A 437 13.83 21.29 0.95
CA ASN A 437 15.18 21.38 0.39
C ASN A 437 15.44 20.31 -0.70
N LEU A 438 14.39 19.66 -1.18
CA LEU A 438 14.44 18.81 -2.37
C LEU A 438 15.00 19.63 -3.54
N LYS A 439 16.09 19.12 -4.14
CA LYS A 439 16.77 19.80 -5.25
C LYS A 439 15.92 19.69 -6.52
N GLU A 440 15.63 20.82 -7.17
CA GLU A 440 14.84 20.85 -8.42
C GLU A 440 15.46 20.01 -9.55
N LYS A 441 16.79 19.84 -9.56
CA LYS A 441 17.46 18.93 -10.49
C LYS A 441 16.90 17.51 -10.45
N TYR A 442 16.67 16.97 -9.25
CA TYR A 442 16.19 15.59 -9.09
C TYR A 442 14.66 15.49 -8.98
N PHE A 443 14.03 16.59 -8.56
CA PHE A 443 12.59 16.71 -8.34
C PHE A 443 12.05 18.02 -8.95
N PRO A 444 11.98 18.12 -10.30
CA PRO A 444 11.43 19.28 -10.98
C PRO A 444 9.93 19.48 -10.67
N TYR A 445 9.48 20.73 -10.79
CA TYR A 445 8.07 21.08 -10.64
C TYR A 445 7.32 20.93 -11.96
N ILE A 446 6.18 20.23 -11.92
CA ILE A 446 5.18 20.22 -13.01
C ILE A 446 4.15 21.34 -12.80
N LEU A 447 3.81 21.57 -11.53
CA LEU A 447 2.85 22.58 -11.09
C LEU A 447 3.37 23.23 -9.81
N LYS A 448 3.36 24.57 -9.75
CA LYS A 448 3.60 25.33 -8.51
C LYS A 448 2.25 25.89 -8.04
N SER A 449 1.87 25.56 -6.81
CA SER A 449 0.68 26.09 -6.17
C SER A 449 1.02 27.32 -5.35
N THR A 450 0.14 28.32 -5.38
CA THR A 450 0.25 29.56 -4.59
C THR A 450 -0.57 29.53 -3.30
N LYS A 451 -1.29 28.43 -3.05
CA LYS A 451 -2.17 28.26 -1.88
C LYS A 451 -1.35 27.96 -0.62
N GLU A 452 -1.93 28.24 0.55
CA GLU A 452 -1.32 27.99 1.85
C GLU A 452 -0.91 26.52 2.01
N TYR A 453 0.35 26.27 2.37
CA TYR A 453 0.89 24.93 2.49
C TYR A 453 0.37 24.26 3.76
N LYS A 454 -0.52 23.26 3.62
CA LYS A 454 -1.07 22.49 4.77
C LYS A 454 -0.77 21.00 4.71
N TYR A 455 -0.60 20.46 3.50
CA TYR A 455 -0.49 19.02 3.28
C TYR A 455 0.76 18.66 2.51
N THR A 456 1.37 17.54 2.90
CA THR A 456 2.46 16.90 2.16
C THR A 456 2.01 15.50 1.78
N ILE A 457 1.90 15.23 0.49
CA ILE A 457 1.50 13.93 -0.04
C ILE A 457 2.69 13.35 -0.80
N ILE A 458 3.05 12.10 -0.51
CA ILE A 458 4.07 11.37 -1.24
C ILE A 458 3.37 10.23 -1.97
N TYR A 459 3.58 10.10 -3.27
CA TYR A 459 3.05 8.99 -4.05
C TYR A 459 4.18 8.11 -4.59
N PHE A 460 4.18 6.82 -4.23
CA PHE A 460 5.11 5.79 -4.70
C PHE A 460 4.52 4.96 -5.84
N ASN A 461 4.97 5.26 -7.07
CA ASN A 461 4.77 4.43 -8.24
C ASN A 461 5.59 3.13 -8.11
N GLY A 462 4.99 1.98 -8.36
CA GLY A 462 5.61 0.66 -8.25
C GLY A 462 5.56 0.02 -6.85
N GLY A 463 5.17 0.78 -5.83
CA GLY A 463 4.82 0.26 -4.50
C GLY A 463 5.73 0.70 -3.34
N LEU A 464 5.24 0.46 -2.12
CA LEU A 464 5.88 0.81 -0.85
C LEU A 464 6.12 -0.44 0.01
N THR A 465 7.22 -0.48 0.75
CA THR A 465 7.49 -1.54 1.73
C THR A 465 6.94 -1.20 3.12
N TYR A 466 6.67 -2.21 3.94
CA TYR A 466 6.33 -1.98 5.36
C TYR A 466 7.46 -1.33 6.15
N GLU A 467 8.72 -1.51 5.73
CA GLU A 467 9.86 -0.85 6.36
C GLU A 467 9.83 0.67 6.11
N GLU A 468 9.54 1.09 4.88
CA GLU A 468 9.36 2.51 4.55
C GLU A 468 8.14 3.10 5.24
N TYR A 469 7.04 2.33 5.33
CA TYR A 469 5.86 2.75 6.07
C TYR A 469 6.15 2.95 7.57
N ARG A 470 6.88 2.04 8.22
CA ARG A 470 7.32 2.19 9.61
C ARG A 470 8.07 3.50 9.81
N ILE A 471 9.05 3.77 8.94
CA ILE A 471 9.84 5.00 8.98
C ILE A 471 8.96 6.23 8.79
N PHE A 472 8.02 6.19 7.84
CA PHE A 472 7.05 7.26 7.65
C PHE A 472 6.21 7.51 8.90
N ASN A 473 5.66 6.46 9.51
CA ASN A 473 4.84 6.56 10.71
C ASN A 473 5.62 7.15 11.90
N GLU A 474 6.82 6.63 12.18
CA GLU A 474 7.71 7.15 13.21
C GLU A 474 8.10 8.60 12.96
N PHE A 475 8.37 8.95 11.70
CA PHE A 475 8.72 10.29 11.29
C PHE A 475 7.56 11.27 11.48
N CYS A 476 6.33 10.89 11.10
CA CYS A 476 5.13 11.68 11.33
C CYS A 476 4.89 11.90 12.83
N ASN A 477 4.99 10.85 13.66
CA ASN A 477 4.81 10.95 15.10
C ASN A 477 5.79 11.93 15.76
N LYS A 478 7.06 11.90 15.36
CA LYS A 478 8.10 12.84 15.83
C LYS A 478 7.83 14.29 15.39
N ASN A 479 7.19 14.47 14.24
CA ASN A 479 7.00 15.77 13.58
C ASN A 479 5.57 16.34 13.70
N THR A 480 4.71 15.74 14.53
CA THR A 480 3.30 16.15 14.74
C THR A 480 3.10 17.63 15.06
N LYS A 481 4.09 18.29 15.66
CA LYS A 481 4.04 19.71 16.04
C LYS A 481 4.20 20.70 14.87
N LEU A 482 4.57 20.23 13.67
CA LEU A 482 4.84 21.09 12.51
C LEU A 482 3.56 21.61 11.80
N GLY A 483 2.36 21.23 12.24
CA GLY A 483 1.08 21.70 11.69
C GLY A 483 0.73 21.15 10.30
N ASN A 484 1.71 20.64 9.55
CA ASN A 484 1.52 20.02 8.24
C ASN A 484 1.13 18.54 8.39
N LYS A 485 -0.01 18.14 7.81
CA LYS A 485 -0.41 16.72 7.76
C LYS A 485 0.29 16.03 6.58
N MET A 486 0.89 14.87 6.86
CA MET A 486 1.57 14.07 5.84
C MET A 486 0.77 12.82 5.50
N PHE A 487 0.73 12.47 4.22
CA PHE A 487 0.11 11.24 3.73
C PHE A 487 1.03 10.54 2.73
N ILE A 488 0.96 9.20 2.72
CA ILE A 488 1.64 8.38 1.73
C ILE A 488 0.62 7.58 0.92
N LEU A 489 0.73 7.70 -0.39
CA LEU A 489 -0.02 6.94 -1.38
C LEU A 489 0.95 6.00 -2.10
N CYS A 490 0.51 4.81 -2.48
CA CYS A 490 1.30 3.95 -3.35
C CYS A 490 0.39 3.08 -4.23
N ASP A 491 0.93 2.45 -5.26
CA ASP A 491 0.13 1.52 -6.06
C ASP A 491 -0.32 0.33 -5.21
N LYS A 492 0.66 -0.27 -4.53
CA LYS A 492 0.50 -1.46 -3.71
C LYS A 492 1.61 -1.55 -2.67
N ILE A 493 1.40 -2.42 -1.71
CA ILE A 493 2.44 -2.85 -0.79
C ILE A 493 3.28 -3.92 -1.49
N ILE A 494 4.59 -3.88 -1.28
CA ILE A 494 5.53 -4.82 -1.89
C ILE A 494 6.55 -5.34 -0.89
N GLY A 495 6.98 -6.57 -1.12
CA GLY A 495 8.15 -7.20 -0.51
C GLY A 495 8.96 -7.94 -1.58
N TYR A 496 10.02 -8.64 -1.16
CA TYR A 496 10.90 -9.28 -2.13
C TYR A 496 10.18 -10.36 -2.96
N ASN A 497 9.20 -11.06 -2.38
CA ASN A 497 8.39 -12.04 -3.10
C ASN A 497 7.62 -11.41 -4.27
N ASP A 498 7.05 -10.21 -4.08
CA ASP A 498 6.27 -9.50 -5.11
C ASP A 498 7.12 -8.99 -6.28
N ILE A 499 8.39 -8.67 -6.01
CA ILE A 499 9.36 -8.31 -7.05
C ILE A 499 9.55 -9.50 -7.99
N PHE A 500 9.70 -10.70 -7.45
CA PHE A 500 9.98 -11.90 -8.24
C PHE A 500 8.76 -12.46 -8.98
N ILE A 501 7.53 -12.27 -8.48
CA ILE A 501 6.29 -12.70 -9.16
C ILE A 501 6.19 -12.14 -10.59
N ASN A 502 6.75 -10.95 -10.83
CA ASN A 502 6.61 -10.26 -12.11
C ASN A 502 7.83 -10.44 -13.05
N ILE A 503 8.85 -11.20 -12.63
CA ILE A 503 10.15 -11.24 -13.32
C ILE A 503 10.62 -12.69 -13.55
N ILE A 504 10.38 -13.60 -12.61
CA ILE A 504 10.57 -15.05 -12.79
C ILE A 504 9.37 -15.57 -13.57
#